data_AF-A0AA88WLV8-F1
#
_entry.id   AF-A0AA88WLV8-F1
#
_cell.length_a   1.000
_cell.length_b   1.000
_cell.length_c   1.000
_cell.angle_alpha   90.00
_cell.angle_beta   90.00
_cell.angle_gamma   90.00
#
_symmetry.space_group_name_H-M   'P 1'
#
loop_
_entity.id
_entity.type
_entity.pdbx_description
1 polymer ?
#
loop_
_entity_poly.entity_id
_entity_poly.type
_entity_poly.pdbx_seq_one_letter_code
_entity_poly.pdbx_strand_id
1 'polypeptide(L)' 'MFYLLSEYAKLLEFKPIIPSNAFELGLESMVFPTDGNWKRFMDESMVKALSDAVPCTLPPPYEPSALGALIE' A
#
# COMPACT_ATOMS: atom_id res chain seq x y z
N MET A 1 -3.06 -5.25 -0.17
CA MET A 1 -2.82 -3.79 -0.11
C MET A 1 -3.95 -2.98 -0.71
N PHE A 2 -4.34 -3.20 -1.98
CA PHE A 2 -5.39 -2.41 -2.63
C PHE A 2 -6.70 -2.29 -1.82
N TYR A 3 -7.28 -3.41 -1.39
CA TYR A 3 -8.52 -3.40 -0.60
C TYR A 3 -8.40 -2.54 0.67
N LEU A 4 -7.33 -2.74 1.44
CA LEU A 4 -7.09 -2.01 2.69
C LEU A 4 -7.02 -0.50 2.46
N LEU A 5 -6.27 -0.06 1.44
CA LEU A 5 -6.13 1.36 1.11
C LEU A 5 -7.47 1.96 0.66
N SER A 6 -8.26 1.20 -0.11
CA SER A 6 -9.59 1.63 -0.55
C SER A 6 -10.58 1.78 0.60
N GLU A 7 -10.60 0.85 1.57
CA GLU A 7 -11.44 0.97 2.76
C GLU A 7 -10.97 2.10 3.69
N TYR A 8 -9.66 2.25 3.87
CA TYR A 8 -9.10 3.33 4.68
C TYR A 8 -9.41 4.71 4.09
N ALA A 9 -9.35 4.86 2.76
CA ALA A 9 -9.65 6.12 2.09
C ALA A 9 -11.07 6.63 2.38
N LYS A 10 -12.02 5.75 2.70
CA LYS A 10 -13.40 6.12 3.07
C LYS A 10 -13.50 6.79 4.44
N LEU A 11 -12.50 6.60 5.31
CA LEU A 11 -12.46 7.19 6.64
C LEU A 11 -11.92 8.63 6.64
N LEU A 12 -11.44 9.12 5.50
CA LEU A 12 -10.89 10.48 5.41
C LEU A 12 -12.02 11.52 5.50
N GLU A 13 -12.02 12.29 6.58
CA GLU A 13 -12.98 13.38 6.81
C GLU A 13 -12.58 14.70 6.13
N PHE A 14 -11.51 14.68 5.31
CA PHE A 14 -10.98 15.85 4.61
C PHE A 14 -10.74 15.54 3.14
N LYS A 15 -10.71 16.59 2.31
CA LYS A 15 -10.33 16.49 0.90
C LYS A 15 -8.80 16.44 0.78
N PRO A 16 -8.19 15.35 0.27
CA PRO A 16 -6.75 15.28 0.09
C PRO A 16 -6.26 16.37 -0.89
N ILE A 17 -5.09 16.94 -0.59
CA ILE A 17 -4.42 17.94 -1.43
C ILE A 17 -2.99 17.45 -1.68
N ILE A 18 -2.52 17.59 -2.91
CA ILE A 18 -1.14 17.25 -3.28
C ILE A 18 -0.21 18.31 -2.67
N PRO A 19 0.77 17.93 -1.82
CA PRO A 19 1.69 18.91 -1.24
C PRO A 19 2.66 19.46 -2.30
N SER A 20 3.14 20.68 -2.10
CA SER A 20 3.98 21.40 -3.08
C SER A 20 5.32 20.74 -3.41
N ASN A 21 5.82 19.90 -2.51
CA ASN A 21 7.05 19.10 -2.67
C ASN A 21 6.77 17.65 -3.11
N ALA A 22 5.53 17.29 -3.41
CA ALA A 22 5.24 15.99 -4.01
C ALA A 22 5.84 15.93 -5.42
N PHE A 23 6.42 14.79 -5.74
CA PHE A 23 6.78 14.43 -7.10
C PHE A 23 5.97 13.21 -7.51
N GLU A 24 5.65 13.12 -8.80
CA GLU A 24 4.90 12.00 -9.34
C GLU A 24 5.77 10.75 -9.39
N LEU A 25 5.32 9.69 -8.70
CA LEU A 25 5.89 8.36 -8.80
C LEU A 25 5.20 7.60 -9.94
N GLY A 26 5.73 7.75 -11.15
CA GLY A 26 5.31 6.97 -12.32
C GLY A 26 6.00 5.60 -12.39
N LEU A 27 5.47 4.68 -13.19
CA LEU A 27 6.11 3.39 -13.49
C LEU A 27 7.55 3.57 -13.99
N GLU A 28 7.78 4.55 -14.86
CA GLU A 28 9.12 4.90 -15.37
C GLU A 28 10.08 5.32 -14.25
N SER A 29 9.57 6.04 -13.24
CA SER A 29 10.37 6.44 -12.08
C SER A 29 10.75 5.26 -11.19
N MET A 30 9.94 4.19 -11.19
CA MET A 30 10.25 2.93 -10.50
C MET A 30 11.28 2.08 -11.25
N VAL A 31 11.38 2.24 -12.57
CA VAL A 31 12.38 1.57 -13.42
C VAL A 31 13.70 2.35 -13.45
N PHE A 32 13.70 3.63 -13.05
CA PHE A 32 14.90 4.44 -12.93
C PHE A 32 15.87 3.82 -11.91
N PRO A 33 17.16 3.62 -12.25
CA PRO A 33 18.04 2.73 -11.51
C PRO A 33 18.27 3.27 -10.10
N THR A 34 17.64 2.61 -9.16
CA THR A 34 17.88 2.74 -7.73
C THR A 34 18.60 1.47 -7.34
N ASP A 35 19.92 1.49 -7.50
CA ASP A 35 20.79 0.35 -7.26
C ASP A 35 20.67 -0.16 -5.81
N GLY A 36 21.11 -1.40 -5.61
CA GLY A 36 21.10 -2.03 -4.29
C GLY A 36 19.74 -2.61 -3.89
N ASN A 37 19.37 -2.44 -2.62
CA ASN A 37 18.21 -3.13 -2.03
C ASN A 37 16.89 -2.73 -2.66
N TRP A 38 16.76 -1.49 -3.13
CA TRP A 38 15.51 -1.02 -3.72
C TRP A 38 15.14 -1.83 -4.97
N LYS A 39 16.05 -1.90 -5.95
CA LYS A 39 15.83 -2.73 -7.16
C LYS A 39 15.52 -4.18 -6.81
N ARG A 40 16.27 -4.79 -5.89
CA ARG A 40 16.02 -6.17 -5.45
C ARG A 40 14.60 -6.36 -4.92
N PHE A 41 14.14 -5.49 -4.02
CA PHE A 41 12.80 -5.60 -3.44
C PHE A 41 11.69 -5.35 -4.46
N MET A 42 11.89 -4.43 -5.40
CA MET A 42 10.94 -4.19 -6.50
C MET A 42 10.83 -5.42 -7.42
N ASP A 43 11.97 -6.02 -7.80
CA ASP A 43 11.99 -7.21 -8.65
C ASP A 43 11.35 -8.42 -7.96
N GLU A 44 11.63 -8.63 -6.66
CA GLU A 44 11.10 -9.73 -5.85
C GLU A 44 9.60 -9.60 -5.58
N SER A 45 9.10 -8.36 -5.41
CA SER A 45 7.68 -8.10 -5.13
C SER A 45 6.80 -8.01 -6.38
N MET A 46 7.40 -7.99 -7.58
CA MET A 46 6.66 -7.85 -8.83
C MET A 46 5.75 -9.06 -9.09
N VAL A 47 4.44 -8.82 -9.14
CA VAL A 47 3.42 -9.82 -9.45
C VAL A 47 3.64 -10.33 -10.88
N LYS A 48 4.09 -11.59 -11.02
CA LYS A 48 4.38 -12.22 -12.33
C LYS A 48 3.14 -12.75 -13.04
N ALA A 49 2.11 -13.11 -12.27
CA ALA A 49 0.85 -13.62 -12.78
C ALA A 49 -0.26 -13.29 -11.80
N LEU A 50 -1.49 -13.17 -12.31
CA LEU A 50 -2.67 -13.12 -11.45
C LEU A 50 -2.81 -14.47 -10.74
N SER A 51 -3.21 -14.41 -9.47
CA SER A 51 -3.57 -15.62 -8.73
C SER A 51 -4.94 -16.09 -9.19
N ASP A 52 -5.04 -17.36 -9.61
CA ASP A 52 -6.32 -18.02 -9.88
C ASP A 52 -7.09 -18.37 -8.60
N ALA A 53 -6.41 -18.31 -7.45
CA ALA A 53 -7.06 -18.49 -6.15
C ALA A 53 -7.91 -17.27 -5.80
N VAL A 54 -9.08 -17.54 -5.23
CA VAL A 54 -10.00 -16.53 -4.67
C VAL A 54 -9.26 -15.71 -3.60
N PRO A 55 -9.48 -14.39 -3.51
CA PRO A 55 -8.88 -13.57 -2.46
C PRO A 55 -9.15 -14.16 -1.07
N CYS A 56 -8.18 -14.07 -0.16
CA CYS A 56 -8.38 -14.48 1.22
C CYS A 56 -9.49 -13.65 1.87
N THR A 57 -10.30 -14.29 2.72
CA THR A 57 -11.24 -13.57 3.58
C THR A 57 -10.45 -12.76 4.59
N LEU A 58 -10.76 -11.47 4.69
CA LEU A 58 -10.12 -10.62 5.68
C LEU A 58 -10.47 -11.09 7.10
N PRO A 59 -9.51 -11.04 8.03
CA PRO A 59 -9.83 -11.25 9.44
C PRO A 59 -10.86 -10.20 9.89
N PRO A 60 -11.65 -10.51 10.93
CA PRO A 60 -12.57 -9.54 11.50
C PRO A 60 -11.82 -8.26 11.92
N PRO A 61 -12.50 -7.10 11.92
CA PRO A 61 -11.90 -5.85 12.40
C PRO A 61 -11.32 -6.01 13.80
N TYR A 62 -10.23 -5.31 14.08
CA TYR A 62 -9.70 -5.25 15.44
C TYR A 62 -10.72 -4.58 16.37
N GLU A 63 -10.91 -5.16 17.55
CA GLU A 63 -11.62 -4.48 18.64
C GLU A 63 -10.89 -3.17 19.00
N PRO A 64 -11.61 -2.10 19.39
CA PRO A 64 -11.01 -0.79 19.65
C PRO A 64 -9.84 -0.82 20.65
N SER A 65 -9.93 -1.68 21.67
CA SER A 65 -8.89 -1.88 22.68
C SER A 65 -7.63 -2.54 22.11
N ALA A 66 -7.79 -3.49 21.17
CA ALA A 66 -6.68 -4.16 20.51
C ALA A 66 -5.97 -3.23 19.52
N LEU A 67 -6.71 -2.35 18.84
CA LEU A 67 -6.14 -1.34 17.97
C LEU A 67 -5.33 -0.30 18.77
N GLY A 68 -5.83 0.13 19.93
CA GLY A 68 -5.13 1.06 20.82
C GLY A 68 -3.74 0.54 21.24
N ALA A 69 -3.64 -0.74 21.57
CA ALA A 69 -2.38 -1.38 21.98
C ALA A 69 -1.33 -1.53 20.85
N LEU A 70 -1.72 -1.36 19.57
CA LEU A 70 -0.80 -1.43 18.43
C LEU A 70 -0.21 -0.06 18.04
N ILE A 71 -0.84 1.03 18.48
CA ILE A 71 -0.50 2.41 18.09
C ILE A 71 0.35 3.09 19.19
N GLU A 72 0.46 2.47 20.36
CA GLU A 72 1.30 2.87 21.51
C GLU A 72 2.70 2.24 21.44
#